data_AF-A0A4Z1RL81-F1
#
_entry.id   AF-A0A4Z1RL81-F1
#
_cell.length_a   1.000
_cell.length_b   1.000
_cell.length_c   1.000
_cell.angle_alpha   90.00
_cell.angle_beta   90.00
_cell.angle_gamma   90.00
#
_symmetry.space_group_name_H-M   'P 1'
#
loop_
_entity.id
_entity.type
_entity.pdbx_description
1 polymer ?
#
loop_
_entity_poly.entity_id
_entity_poly.type
_entity_poly.pdbx_seq_one_letter_code
_entity_poly.pdbx_strand_id
1 'polypeptide(L)'
;MTRVAFGFLWFVVFLVAAMIIFGVVVAPDTSAHGDAVQSYDAGYAAGYEIGRRYGKVILLGALTLSIAGTVLGWLPGTRRKK
;
A
#
# COMPACT_ATOMS: atom_id res chain seq x y z
N MET A 1 24.93 -0.03 -2.35
CA MET A 1 23.81 -0.65 -3.10
C MET A 1 22.80 -1.35 -2.19
N THR A 2 23.22 -2.12 -1.18
CA THR A 2 22.33 -2.81 -0.23
C THR A 2 21.27 -1.92 0.42
N ARG A 3 21.60 -0.69 0.84
CA ARG A 3 20.62 0.23 1.44
C ARG A 3 19.51 0.66 0.49
N VAL A 4 19.81 0.83 -0.81
CA VAL A 4 18.82 1.22 -1.83
C VAL A 4 17.89 0.03 -2.13
N ALA A 5 18.44 -1.19 -2.19
CA ALA A 5 17.65 -2.40 -2.35
C ALA A 5 16.71 -2.63 -1.16
N PHE A 6 17.18 -2.44 0.07
CA PHE A 6 16.31 -2.49 1.26
C PHE A 6 15.28 -1.37 1.28
N GLY A 7 15.62 -0.16 0.85
CA GLY A 7 14.65 0.94 0.71
C GLY A 7 13.54 0.61 -0.28
N PHE A 8 13.89 0.04 -1.44
CA PHE A 8 12.91 -0.42 -2.42
C PHE A 8 12.04 -1.57 -1.90
N LEU A 9 12.63 -2.51 -1.14
CA LEU A 9 11.86 -3.57 -0.47
C LEU A 9 10.80 -2.96 0.47
N TRP A 10 11.19 -1.98 1.28
CA TRP A 10 10.26 -1.26 2.16
C TRP A 10 9.22 -0.43 1.41
N PHE A 11 9.57 0.11 0.24
CA PHE A 11 8.59 0.75 -0.65
C PHE A 11 7.48 -0.22 -1.04
N VAL A 12 7.84 -1.43 -1.48
CA VAL A 12 6.86 -2.47 -1.84
C VAL A 12 6.00 -2.84 -0.62
N VAL A 13 6.62 -3.00 0.56
CA VAL A 13 5.89 -3.30 1.81
C VAL A 13 4.89 -2.19 2.14
N PHE A 14 5.30 -0.92 2.10
CA PHE A 14 4.40 0.21 2.38
C PHE A 14 3.30 0.35 1.33
N LEU A 15 3.60 0.08 0.06
CA LEU A 15 2.62 0.10 -1.02
C LEU A 15 1.54 -0.97 -0.79
N VAL A 16 1.94 -2.20 -0.51
CA VAL A 16 1.01 -3.31 -0.23
C VAL A 16 0.20 -3.03 1.03
N ALA A 17 0.83 -2.57 2.11
CA ALA A 17 0.14 -2.21 3.34
C ALA A 17 -0.90 -1.10 3.10
N ALA A 18 -0.55 -0.06 2.34
CA ALA A 18 -1.47 1.01 2.00
C ALA A 18 -2.64 0.51 1.14
N MET A 19 -2.41 -0.37 0.16
CA MET A 19 -3.49 -0.97 -0.62
C MET A 19 -4.44 -1.81 0.24
N ILE A 20 -3.93 -2.58 1.20
CA ILE A 20 -4.75 -3.35 2.14
C ILE A 20 -5.58 -2.41 3.02
N ILE A 21 -4.96 -1.38 3.60
CA ILE A 21 -5.66 -0.42 4.47
C ILE A 21 -6.76 0.32 3.68
N PHE A 22 -6.46 0.82 2.49
CA PHE A 22 -7.46 1.49 1.65
C PHE A 22 -8.56 0.51 1.19
N GLY A 23 -8.21 -0.73 0.89
CA GLY A 23 -9.18 -1.78 0.58
C GLY A 23 -10.14 -2.04 1.74
N VAL A 24 -9.63 -2.17 2.97
CA VAL A 24 -10.47 -2.43 4.15
C VAL A 24 -11.29 -1.21 4.57
N VAL A 25 -10.68 -0.01 4.57
CA VAL A 25 -11.33 1.23 5.02
C VAL A 25 -12.41 1.70 4.04
N VAL A 26 -12.24 1.44 2.74
CA VAL A 26 -13.16 1.90 1.68
C VAL A 26 -14.09 0.78 1.18
N ALA A 27 -14.00 -0.44 1.74
CA ALA A 27 -14.95 -1.52 1.48
C ALA A 27 -16.13 -1.68 2.48
N PRO A 28 -16.63 -0.66 3.20
CA PRO A 28 -17.64 -0.92 4.24
C PRO A 28 -19.02 -1.36 3.71
N ASP A 29 -19.26 -1.48 2.40
CA ASP A 29 -20.59 -1.81 1.85
C ASP A 29 -20.68 -3.09 0.99
N THR A 30 -19.58 -3.80 0.70
CA THR A 30 -19.66 -5.00 -0.17
C THR A 30 -20.12 -6.27 0.55
N SER A 31 -20.25 -6.24 1.88
CA SER A 31 -20.68 -7.36 2.72
C SER A 31 -22.20 -7.48 2.87
N ALA A 32 -22.99 -6.53 2.34
CA ALA A 32 -24.44 -6.56 2.43
C ALA A 32 -25.12 -7.60 1.52
N HIS A 33 -24.38 -8.24 0.62
CA HIS A 33 -24.92 -9.16 -0.39
C HIS A 33 -24.47 -10.58 -0.06
N GLY A 34 -25.40 -11.45 0.33
CA GLY A 34 -25.15 -12.81 0.82
C GLY A 34 -24.57 -13.79 -0.20
N ASP A 35 -24.34 -13.36 -1.44
CA ASP A 35 -23.74 -14.15 -2.51
C ASP A 35 -22.27 -13.79 -2.73
N ALA A 36 -21.38 -14.76 -2.47
CA ALA A 36 -19.93 -14.59 -2.58
C ALA A 36 -19.44 -14.10 -3.96
N VAL A 37 -20.20 -14.37 -5.02
CA VAL A 37 -19.91 -13.91 -6.39
C VAL A 37 -20.17 -12.41 -6.54
N GLN A 38 -21.28 -11.90 -5.99
CA GLN A 38 -21.57 -10.46 -5.99
C GLN A 38 -20.60 -9.68 -5.09
N SER A 39 -20.19 -10.27 -3.97
CA SER A 39 -19.19 -9.65 -3.09
C SER A 39 -17.83 -9.51 -3.78
N TYR A 40 -17.45 -10.48 -4.62
CA TYR A 40 -16.21 -10.44 -5.40
C TYR A 40 -16.24 -9.36 -6.49
N ASP A 41 -17.31 -9.33 -7.30
CA ASP A 41 -17.45 -8.33 -8.37
C ASP A 41 -17.55 -6.91 -7.82
N ALA A 42 -18.28 -6.71 -6.72
CA ALA A 42 -18.36 -5.43 -6.02
C ALA A 42 -17.01 -5.01 -5.45
N GLY A 43 -16.26 -5.94 -4.86
CA GLY A 43 -14.90 -5.70 -4.37
C GLY A 43 -13.91 -5.34 -5.48
N TYR A 44 -14.01 -6.01 -6.65
CA TYR A 44 -13.18 -5.72 -7.81
C TYR A 44 -13.47 -4.34 -8.39
N ALA A 45 -14.76 -3.99 -8.56
CA ALA A 45 -15.18 -2.68 -9.06
C ALA A 45 -14.75 -1.55 -8.11
N ALA A 46 -14.97 -1.71 -6.80
CA ALA A 46 -14.53 -0.75 -5.79
C ALA A 46 -13.01 -0.61 -5.78
N GLY A 47 -12.27 -1.73 -5.84
CA GLY A 47 -10.80 -1.73 -5.92
C GLY A 47 -10.28 -1.01 -7.16
N TYR A 48 -10.93 -1.19 -8.32
CA TYR A 48 -10.58 -0.51 -9.56
C TYR A 48 -10.80 1.01 -9.46
N GLU A 49 -11.92 1.46 -8.91
CA GLU A 49 -12.19 2.89 -8.71
C GLU A 49 -11.25 3.55 -7.70
N ILE A 50 -10.97 2.86 -6.59
CA ILE A 50 -10.00 3.32 -5.59
C ILE A 50 -8.61 3.41 -6.21
N GLY A 51 -8.20 2.41 -7.00
CA GLY A 51 -6.94 2.43 -7.73
C GLY A 51 -6.87 3.61 -8.72
N ARG A 52 -7.98 3.92 -9.39
CA ARG A 52 -8.03 5.02 -10.36
C ARG A 52 -7.99 6.41 -9.71
N ARG A 53 -8.67 6.60 -8.57
CA ARG A 53 -8.72 7.89 -7.85
C ARG A 53 -7.53 8.10 -6.92
N TYR A 54 -7.19 7.10 -6.13
CA TYR A 54 -6.23 7.21 -5.04
C TYR A 54 -4.89 6.52 -5.32
N GLY A 55 -4.77 5.74 -6.41
CA GLY A 55 -3.53 5.01 -6.72
C GLY A 55 -2.31 5.91 -6.83
N LYS A 56 -2.43 7.11 -7.41
CA LYS A 56 -1.33 8.09 -7.46
C LYS A 56 -0.93 8.60 -6.08
N VAL A 57 -1.90 8.83 -5.19
CA VAL A 57 -1.67 9.31 -3.82
C VAL A 57 -1.05 8.21 -2.97
N ILE A 58 -1.54 6.97 -3.10
CA ILE A 58 -0.99 5.79 -2.43
C ILE A 58 0.45 5.56 -2.86
N LEU A 59 0.74 5.64 -4.16
CA LEU A 59 2.07 5.47 -4.70
C LEU A 59 3.03 6.58 -4.24
N LEU A 60 2.61 7.85 -4.29
CA LEU A 60 3.42 8.96 -3.80
C LEU A 60 3.64 8.90 -2.28
N GLY A 61 2.63 8.50 -1.51
CA GLY A 61 2.73 8.33 -0.07
C GLY A 61 3.69 7.20 0.31
N ALA A 62 3.55 6.02 -0.32
CA ALA A 62 4.47 4.90 -0.12
C ALA A 62 5.91 5.25 -0.53
N LEU A 63 6.08 6.00 -1.62
CA LEU A 63 7.39 6.43 -2.12
C LEU A 63 8.05 7.41 -1.16
N THR A 64 7.33 8.43 -0.70
CA THR A 64 7.85 9.42 0.25
C THR A 64 8.17 8.79 1.59
N LEU A 65 7.34 7.88 2.12
CA LEU A 65 7.63 7.12 3.34
C LEU A 65 8.87 6.23 3.20
N SER A 66 9.01 5.52 2.08
CA SER A 66 10.17 4.67 1.84
C SER A 66 11.46 5.50 1.74
N ILE A 67 11.44 6.59 0.98
CA ILE A 67 12.60 7.48 0.83
C ILE A 67 12.96 8.09 2.20
N ALA A 68 11.98 8.64 2.91
CA ALA A 68 12.20 9.23 4.24
C ALA A 68 12.75 8.19 5.22
N GLY A 69 12.14 7.01 5.32
CA GLY A 69 12.59 5.93 6.20
C GLY A 69 13.97 5.37 5.84
N THR A 70 14.33 5.40 4.55
CA THR A 70 15.65 5.00 4.07
C THR A 70 16.72 6.05 4.40
N VAL A 71 16.40 7.34 4.25
CA VAL A 71 17.31 8.46 4.56
C VAL A 71 17.53 8.60 6.06
N LEU A 72 16.47 8.49 6.86
CA LEU A 72 16.58 8.48 8.33
C LEU A 72 17.28 7.23 8.86
N GLY A 73 17.38 6.15 8.07
CA GLY A 73 17.99 4.90 8.49
C GLY A 73 17.24 4.21 9.62
N TRP A 74 15.95 4.53 9.84
CA TRP A 74 15.13 3.88 10.86
C TRP A 74 14.70 2.48 10.38
N LEU A 75 14.58 2.27 9.07
CA LEU A 75 14.17 0.99 8.52
C LEU A 75 15.23 -0.11 8.72
N PRO A 76 14.83 -1.33 9.12
CA PRO A 76 15.71 -2.49 9.16
C PRO A 76 16.40 -2.69 7.79
N GLY A 77 17.74 -2.79 7.80
CA GLY A 77 18.56 -2.91 6.58
C GLY A 77 19.05 -1.59 5.96
N THR A 78 18.49 -0.44 6.36
CA THR A 78 18.96 0.89 5.91
C THR A 78 19.70 1.69 7.00
N ARG A 79 19.76 1.16 8.24
CA ARG A 79 20.48 1.74 9.37
C ARG A 79 21.90 2.17 9.00
N ARG A 80 22.24 3.43 9.29
CA ARG A 80 23.62 3.89 9.30
C ARG A 80 24.33 3.20 10.46
N LYS A 81 25.24 2.26 10.15
CA LYS A 81 26.27 1.83 11.11
C LYS A 81 27.02 3.11 11.51
N LYS A 82 26.96 3.43 12.81
CA LYS A 82 27.87 4.39 13.43
C LYS A 82 29.29 3.89 13.27
#